data_AF-A0A7S3H310-F1
#
_entry.id   AF-A0A7S3H310-F1
#
_cell.length_a   1.000
_cell.length_b   1.000
_cell.length_c   1.000
_cell.angle_alpha   90.00
_cell.angle_beta   90.00
_cell.angle_gamma   90.00
#
_symmetry.space_group_name_H-M   'P 1'
#
loop_
_entity.id
_entity.type
_entity.pdbx_description
1 polymer ?
#
loop_
_entity_poly.entity_id
_entity_poly.type
_entity_poly.pdbx_seq_one_letter_code
_entity_poly.pdbx_strand_id
1 'polypeptide(L)'
;CYWHQCAARPGLWFQFLDSILPNILRPIPAATVDVDTIAFKGFFQANLLLILIVNYVSLLLTFGAVFPPLAVALTLALFSVAYFIKLKLGRFLCMAVEQNRLEYLDLIESECLRAGAVEVLRRSTWLLLLFSSVFFTLFVFDTL
;
A
#
# COMPACT_ATOMS: atom_id res chain seq x y z
N CYS A 1 3.94 -20.91 -8.32
CA CYS A 1 2.68 -20.20 -8.59
C CYS A 1 1.82 -21.01 -9.60
N TYR A 2 1.23 -22.16 -9.20
CA TYR A 2 0.59 -23.15 -10.12
C TYR A 2 -0.83 -22.76 -10.61
N TRP A 3 -1.46 -21.77 -9.98
CA TRP A 3 -2.87 -21.42 -10.23
C TRP A 3 -3.12 -20.59 -11.50
N HIS A 4 -2.07 -20.04 -12.13
CA HIS A 4 -2.23 -19.17 -13.30
C HIS A 4 -2.46 -19.92 -14.63
N GLN A 5 -2.19 -21.22 -14.69
CA GLN A 5 -2.39 -22.02 -15.91
C GLN A 5 -3.83 -22.50 -16.11
N CYS A 6 -4.69 -22.50 -15.08
CA CYS A 6 -6.07 -22.98 -15.18
C CYS A 6 -7.10 -21.92 -15.62
N ALA A 7 -6.72 -20.64 -15.71
CA ALA A 7 -7.65 -19.54 -16.00
C ALA A 7 -7.79 -19.21 -17.51
N ALA A 8 -7.12 -19.94 -18.40
CA ALA A 8 -7.14 -19.69 -19.84
C ALA A 8 -8.39 -20.29 -20.54
N ARG A 9 -9.59 -19.90 -20.11
CA ARG A 9 -10.81 -20.07 -20.93
C ARG A 9 -11.13 -18.73 -21.60
N PRO A 10 -11.06 -18.63 -22.94
CA PRO A 10 -11.38 -17.39 -23.66
C PRO A 10 -12.90 -17.16 -23.61
N GLY A 11 -13.35 -16.37 -22.64
CA GLY A 11 -14.75 -15.95 -22.53
C GLY A 11 -14.84 -14.43 -22.48
N LEU A 12 -15.96 -13.86 -22.97
CA LEU A 12 -16.28 -12.43 -22.90
C LEU A 12 -16.20 -11.87 -21.47
N TRP A 13 -16.43 -12.71 -20.46
CA TRP A 13 -16.24 -12.41 -19.04
C TRP A 13 -14.79 -12.05 -18.69
N PHE A 14 -13.81 -12.67 -19.34
CA PHE A 14 -12.39 -12.38 -19.12
C PHE A 14 -12.03 -10.97 -19.60
N GLN A 15 -12.56 -10.54 -20.75
CA GLN A 15 -12.38 -9.15 -21.25
C GLN A 15 -13.01 -8.11 -20.34
N PHE A 16 -14.19 -8.41 -19.78
CA PHE A 16 -14.85 -7.49 -18.85
C PHE A 16 -14.09 -7.39 -17.53
N LEU A 17 -13.60 -8.53 -17.02
CA LEU A 17 -12.70 -8.55 -15.87
C LEU A 17 -11.40 -7.80 -16.15
N ASP A 18 -10.79 -7.94 -17.33
CA ASP A 18 -9.54 -7.27 -17.72
C ASP A 18 -9.71 -5.74 -17.91
N SER A 19 -10.95 -5.29 -18.16
CA SER A 19 -11.32 -3.87 -18.23
C SER A 19 -11.47 -3.23 -16.84
N ILE A 20 -11.96 -4.00 -15.87
CA ILE A 20 -12.09 -3.57 -14.47
C ILE A 20 -10.78 -3.82 -13.68
N LEU A 21 -9.91 -4.69 -14.21
CA LEU A 21 -8.68 -5.07 -13.55
C LEU A 21 -7.70 -3.90 -13.52
N PRO A 22 -7.25 -3.46 -12.33
CA PRO A 22 -6.23 -2.45 -12.22
C PRO A 22 -4.95 -2.93 -12.92
N ASN A 23 -4.28 -2.01 -13.63
CA ASN A 23 -3.10 -2.21 -14.48
C ASN A 23 -1.95 -3.03 -13.85
N ILE A 24 -1.98 -3.23 -12.53
CA ILE A 24 -1.07 -4.09 -11.75
C ILE A 24 -1.33 -5.60 -11.93
N LEU A 25 -2.48 -6.02 -12.48
CA LEU A 25 -2.75 -7.41 -12.86
C LEU A 25 -2.37 -7.74 -14.30
N ARG A 26 -2.08 -6.75 -15.14
CA ARG A 26 -1.66 -7.05 -16.51
C ARG A 26 -0.30 -7.74 -16.48
N PRO A 27 -0.13 -8.84 -17.24
CA PRO A 27 1.16 -9.51 -17.34
C PRO A 27 2.20 -8.49 -17.77
N ILE A 28 3.36 -8.53 -17.10
CA ILE A 28 4.51 -7.68 -17.37
C ILE A 28 4.73 -7.66 -18.89
N PRO A 29 4.58 -6.50 -19.57
CA PRO A 29 4.73 -6.44 -21.00
C PRO A 29 6.13 -6.96 -21.36
N ALA A 30 6.21 -7.96 -22.24
CA ALA A 30 7.47 -8.46 -22.79
C ALA A 30 8.21 -7.41 -23.65
N ALA A 31 7.62 -6.23 -23.85
CA ALA A 31 8.28 -5.11 -24.50
C ALA A 31 9.26 -4.47 -23.53
N THR A 32 10.48 -4.23 -24.02
CA THR A 32 11.61 -3.57 -23.39
C THR A 32 11.25 -2.22 -22.78
N VAL A 33 10.60 -2.20 -21.61
CA VAL A 33 10.42 -0.97 -20.86
C VAL A 33 11.74 -0.70 -20.15
N ASP A 34 12.44 0.33 -20.63
CA ASP A 34 13.70 0.80 -20.05
C ASP A 34 13.55 1.00 -18.54
N VAL A 35 14.41 0.31 -17.81
CA VAL A 35 14.49 0.32 -16.34
C VAL A 35 14.61 1.76 -15.82
N ASP A 36 15.24 2.66 -16.59
CA ASP A 36 15.37 4.09 -16.29
C ASP A 36 14.03 4.83 -16.28
N THR A 37 13.09 4.50 -17.18
CA THR A 37 11.77 5.14 -17.23
C THR A 37 10.88 4.70 -16.06
N ILE A 38 11.09 3.46 -15.59
CA ILE A 38 10.40 2.84 -14.46
C ILE A 38 10.95 3.40 -13.14
N ALA A 39 12.28 3.55 -13.04
CA ALA A 39 12.95 4.21 -11.91
C ALA A 39 12.50 5.67 -11.78
N PHE A 40 12.39 6.40 -12.90
CA PHE A 40 11.96 7.81 -12.88
C PHE A 40 10.49 7.99 -12.44
N LYS A 41 9.64 6.99 -12.65
CA LYS A 41 8.22 7.05 -12.26
C LYS A 41 7.93 6.47 -10.87
N GLY A 42 8.89 5.79 -10.25
CA GLY A 42 8.75 5.18 -8.93
C GLY A 42 7.59 4.18 -8.89
N PHE A 43 7.84 2.91 -9.21
CA PHE A 43 6.81 1.85 -9.21
C PHE A 43 6.11 1.70 -7.85
N PHE A 44 6.84 2.05 -6.78
CA PHE A 44 6.37 2.06 -5.41
C PHE A 44 6.68 3.42 -4.79
N GLN A 45 5.70 4.34 -4.83
CA GLN A 45 5.79 5.62 -4.11
C GLN A 45 5.61 5.38 -2.61
N ALA A 46 6.64 4.81 -1.97
CA ALA A 46 6.66 4.49 -0.54
C ALA A 46 6.28 5.69 0.34
N ASN A 47 6.72 6.89 -0.07
CA ASN A 47 6.39 8.14 0.61
C ASN A 47 4.89 8.45 0.59
N LEU A 48 4.23 8.27 -0.56
CA LEU A 48 2.78 8.48 -0.66
C LEU A 48 2.03 7.47 0.21
N LEU A 49 2.48 6.21 0.20
CA LEU A 49 1.89 5.18 1.05
C LEU A 49 2.09 5.47 2.55
N LEU A 50 3.27 5.95 2.95
CA LEU A 50 3.54 6.36 4.33
C LEU A 50 2.62 7.51 4.74
N ILE A 51 2.49 8.54 3.91
CA ILE A 51 1.58 9.67 4.16
C ILE A 51 0.13 9.17 4.29
N LEU A 52 -0.29 8.27 3.41
CA LEU A 52 -1.63 7.67 3.46
C LEU A 52 -1.87 6.92 4.78
N ILE A 53 -0.94 6.06 5.19
CA ILE A 53 -1.03 5.29 6.45
C ILE A 53 -1.05 6.24 7.65
N VAL A 54 -0.15 7.24 7.67
CA VAL A 54 -0.09 8.25 8.74
C VAL A 54 -1.40 9.04 8.82
N ASN A 55 -2.00 9.42 7.70
CA ASN A 55 -3.28 10.11 7.67
C ASN A 55 -4.43 9.22 8.17
N TYR A 56 -4.47 7.94 7.80
CA TYR A 56 -5.50 7.03 8.33
C TYR A 56 -5.34 6.82 9.84
N VAL A 57 -4.11 6.71 10.33
CA VAL A 57 -3.82 6.59 11.77
C VAL A 57 -4.18 7.89 12.51
N SER A 58 -3.87 9.06 11.95
CA SER A 58 -4.23 10.34 12.56
C SER A 58 -5.74 10.51 12.68
N LEU A 59 -6.49 10.20 11.60
CA LEU A 59 -7.95 10.22 11.60
C LEU A 59 -8.55 9.22 12.60
N LEU A 60 -7.99 8.01 12.67
CA LEU A 60 -8.42 7.00 13.63
C LEU A 60 -8.21 7.48 15.06
N LEU A 61 -7.11 8.19 15.31
CA LEU A 61 -6.73 8.67 16.63
C LEU A 61 -7.55 9.89 17.07
N THR A 62 -7.94 10.78 16.15
CA THR A 62 -8.79 11.95 16.45
C THR A 62 -10.28 11.60 16.49
N PHE A 63 -10.78 10.86 15.49
CA PHE A 63 -12.21 10.61 15.33
C PHE A 63 -12.65 9.25 15.85
N GLY A 64 -11.74 8.29 16.03
CA GLY A 64 -12.09 6.94 16.47
C GLY A 64 -12.57 6.88 17.92
N ALA A 65 -12.09 7.78 18.78
CA ALA A 65 -12.57 7.90 20.16
C ALA A 65 -13.98 8.51 20.23
N VAL A 66 -14.29 9.46 19.34
CA VAL A 66 -15.55 10.21 19.34
C VAL A 66 -16.68 9.42 18.67
N PHE A 67 -16.37 8.64 17.61
CA PHE A 67 -17.35 7.85 16.89
C PHE A 67 -16.86 6.40 16.68
N PRO A 68 -17.21 5.48 17.59
CA PRO A 68 -16.76 4.07 17.54
C PRO A 68 -17.04 3.35 16.21
N PRO A 69 -18.17 3.56 15.51
CA PRO A 69 -18.40 2.96 14.21
C PRO A 69 -17.39 3.42 13.14
N LEU A 70 -16.93 4.67 13.19
CA LEU A 70 -15.89 5.18 12.28
C LEU A 70 -14.57 4.46 12.52
N ALA A 71 -14.23 4.23 13.78
CA ALA A 71 -12.98 3.58 14.17
C ALA A 71 -12.89 2.17 13.55
N VAL A 72 -13.99 1.42 13.63
CA VAL A 72 -14.07 0.07 13.05
C VAL A 72 -13.93 0.14 11.52
N ALA A 73 -14.58 1.10 10.85
CA ALA A 73 -14.45 1.26 9.41
C ALA A 73 -13.03 1.64 8.97
N LEU A 74 -12.37 2.57 9.67
CA LEU A 74 -11.01 3.03 9.37
C LEU A 74 -9.96 1.94 9.61
N THR A 75 -10.10 1.16 10.68
CA THR A 75 -9.20 0.02 10.97
C THR A 75 -9.34 -1.08 9.91
N LEU A 76 -10.57 -1.41 9.51
CA LEU A 76 -10.83 -2.32 8.40
C LEU A 76 -10.23 -1.82 7.07
N ALA A 77 -10.39 -0.53 6.77
CA ALA A 77 -9.81 0.07 5.59
C ALA A 77 -8.27 -0.01 5.60
N LEU A 78 -7.64 0.33 6.73
CA LEU A 78 -6.19 0.26 6.89
C LEU A 78 -5.68 -1.18 6.72
N PHE A 79 -6.35 -2.14 7.34
CA PHE A 79 -6.01 -3.56 7.23
C PHE A 79 -6.15 -4.07 5.78
N SER A 80 -7.26 -3.72 5.13
CA SER A 80 -7.53 -4.06 3.73
C SER A 80 -6.44 -3.50 2.81
N VAL A 81 -6.11 -2.21 2.93
CA VAL A 81 -5.06 -1.56 2.13
C VAL A 81 -3.71 -2.25 2.34
N ALA A 82 -3.31 -2.51 3.60
CA ALA A 82 -2.05 -3.20 3.89
C ALA A 82 -2.01 -4.61 3.28
N TYR A 83 -3.11 -5.35 3.36
CA TYR A 83 -3.21 -6.69 2.80
C TYR A 83 -3.15 -6.68 1.27
N PHE A 84 -3.90 -5.78 0.61
CA PHE A 84 -3.86 -5.61 -0.83
C PHE A 84 -2.47 -5.22 -1.35
N ILE A 85 -1.74 -4.35 -0.61
CA ILE A 85 -0.38 -3.96 -0.97
C ILE A 85 0.56 -5.16 -0.86
N LYS A 86 0.50 -5.92 0.24
CA LYS A 86 1.30 -7.14 0.40
C LYS A 86 1.02 -8.16 -0.71
N LEU A 87 -0.24 -8.37 -1.08
CA LEU A 87 -0.61 -9.27 -2.17
C LEU A 87 -0.10 -8.78 -3.53
N LYS A 88 -0.23 -7.48 -3.82
CA LYS A 88 0.26 -6.88 -5.07
C LYS A 88 1.78 -6.99 -5.19
N LEU A 89 2.51 -6.67 -4.11
CA LEU A 89 3.97 -6.82 -4.05
C LEU A 89 4.37 -8.29 -4.18
N GLY A 90 3.78 -9.19 -3.40
CA GLY A 90 4.10 -10.62 -3.45
C GLY A 90 3.86 -11.24 -4.84
N ARG A 91 2.77 -10.86 -5.52
CA ARG A 91 2.54 -11.30 -6.89
C ARG A 91 3.56 -10.72 -7.86
N PHE A 92 3.88 -9.43 -7.76
CA PHE A 92 4.88 -8.78 -8.59
C PHE A 92 6.26 -9.47 -8.43
N LEU A 93 6.66 -9.75 -7.19
CA LEU A 93 7.89 -10.49 -6.89
C LEU A 93 7.85 -11.92 -7.48
N CYS A 94 6.75 -12.68 -7.35
CA CYS A 94 6.65 -14.01 -7.99
C CYS A 94 6.85 -13.90 -9.50
N MET A 95 6.26 -12.88 -10.16
CA MET A 95 6.40 -12.70 -11.61
C MET A 95 7.80 -12.24 -12.04
N ALA A 96 8.45 -11.35 -11.28
CA ALA A 96 9.81 -10.88 -11.57
C ALA A 96 10.84 -12.02 -11.44
N VAL A 97 10.67 -12.88 -10.42
CA VAL A 97 11.51 -14.08 -10.23
C VAL A 97 11.28 -15.09 -11.34
N GLU A 98 10.04 -15.35 -11.74
CA GLU A 98 9.71 -16.27 -12.84
C GLU A 98 10.33 -15.81 -14.17
N GLN A 99 10.43 -14.50 -14.41
CA GLN A 99 11.05 -13.93 -15.60
C GLN A 99 12.58 -13.79 -15.48
N ASN A 100 13.18 -14.21 -14.37
CA ASN A 100 14.60 -14.08 -14.06
C ASN A 100 15.13 -12.64 -14.16
N ARG A 101 14.29 -11.64 -13.84
CA ARG A 101 14.62 -10.21 -13.89
C ARG A 101 14.84 -9.67 -12.49
N LEU A 102 15.99 -10.04 -11.91
CA LEU A 102 16.38 -9.66 -10.54
C LEU A 102 16.61 -8.15 -10.36
N GLU A 103 16.89 -7.42 -11.44
CA GLU A 103 17.07 -5.96 -11.43
C GLU A 103 15.87 -5.20 -10.83
N TYR A 104 14.64 -5.73 -10.99
CA TYR A 104 13.45 -5.13 -10.39
C TYR A 104 13.39 -5.33 -8.87
N LEU A 105 14.00 -6.39 -8.34
CA LEU A 105 14.08 -6.63 -6.90
C LEU A 105 15.05 -5.63 -6.27
N ASP A 106 16.23 -5.46 -6.86
CA ASP A 106 17.23 -4.51 -6.39
C ASP A 106 16.70 -3.08 -6.44
N LEU A 107 15.93 -2.72 -7.49
CA LEU A 107 15.28 -1.41 -7.57
C LEU A 107 14.26 -1.22 -6.42
N ILE A 108 13.39 -2.20 -6.17
CA ILE A 108 12.39 -2.12 -5.09
C ILE A 108 13.06 -2.07 -3.72
N GLU A 109 14.11 -2.85 -3.50
CA GLU A 109 14.89 -2.82 -2.27
C GLU A 109 15.55 -1.46 -2.09
N SER A 110 16.15 -0.90 -3.14
CA SER A 110 16.75 0.44 -3.12
C SER A 110 15.72 1.53 -2.83
N GLU A 111 14.50 1.44 -3.37
CA GLU A 111 13.41 2.38 -3.10
C GLU A 111 12.89 2.24 -1.66
N CYS A 112 12.79 1.02 -1.13
CA CYS A 112 12.41 0.78 0.26
C CYS A 112 13.47 1.30 1.25
N LEU A 113 14.75 1.13 0.94
CA LEU A 113 15.87 1.66 1.71
C LEU A 113 15.92 3.19 1.64
N ARG A 114 15.73 3.75 0.44
CA ARG A 114 15.73 5.20 0.19
C ARG A 114 14.50 5.89 0.77
N ALA A 115 13.38 5.17 0.93
CA ALA A 115 12.15 5.73 1.48
C ALA A 115 12.32 6.32 2.89
N GLY A 116 13.44 6.10 3.59
CA GLY A 116 13.70 6.70 4.91
C GLY A 116 12.57 6.39 5.91
N ALA A 117 11.81 5.32 5.61
CA ALA A 117 10.45 5.15 6.04
C ALA A 117 10.37 5.02 7.55
N VAL A 118 11.30 4.29 8.14
CA VAL A 118 11.30 3.96 9.57
C VAL A 118 11.55 5.20 10.41
N GLU A 119 12.47 6.08 10.02
CA GLU A 119 12.84 7.26 10.81
C GLU A 119 11.75 8.34 10.74
N VAL A 120 11.23 8.60 9.52
CA VAL A 120 10.13 9.55 9.31
C VAL A 120 8.84 9.06 9.96
N LEU A 121 8.55 7.74 9.86
CA LEU A 121 7.38 7.14 10.49
C LEU A 121 7.52 7.21 12.02
N ARG A 122 8.70 6.88 12.57
CA ARG A 122 8.98 7.01 14.01
C ARG A 122 8.74 8.43 14.51
N ARG A 123 9.26 9.43 13.81
CA ARG A 123 9.06 10.85 14.15
C ARG A 123 7.58 11.24 14.05
N SER A 124 6.88 10.78 13.01
CA SER A 124 5.46 11.03 12.83
C SER A 124 4.62 10.37 13.92
N THR A 125 4.94 9.14 14.34
CA THR A 125 4.27 8.45 15.45
C THR A 125 4.41 9.24 16.75
N TRP A 126 5.60 9.77 17.06
CA TRP A 126 5.79 10.62 18.24
C TRP A 126 4.93 11.89 18.18
N LEU A 127 4.86 12.56 17.02
CA LEU A 127 4.01 13.73 16.84
C LEU A 127 2.52 13.39 16.98
N LEU A 128 2.09 12.26 16.40
CA LEU A 128 0.71 11.78 16.50
C LEU A 128 0.32 11.47 17.95
N LEU A 129 1.18 10.80 18.71
CA LEU A 129 0.93 10.48 20.12
C LEU A 129 0.81 11.75 20.96
N LEU A 130 1.71 12.73 20.76
CA LEU A 130 1.68 13.98 21.52
C LEU A 130 0.41 14.79 21.20
N PHE A 131 0.08 14.94 19.91
CA PHE A 131 -1.10 15.69 19.49
C PHE A 131 -2.41 15.01 19.93
N SER A 132 -2.45 13.68 19.84
CA SER A 132 -3.57 12.89 20.33
C SER A 132 -3.74 12.97 21.83
N SER A 133 -2.65 12.92 22.60
CA SER A 133 -2.71 13.04 24.05
C SER A 133 -3.40 14.35 24.44
N VAL A 134 -3.03 15.47 23.82
CA VAL A 134 -3.66 16.78 24.06
C VAL A 134 -5.14 16.76 23.72
N PHE A 135 -5.49 16.26 22.52
CA PHE A 135 -6.88 16.17 22.08
C PHE A 135 -7.74 15.30 23.00
N PHE A 136 -7.20 14.17 23.44
CA PHE A 136 -7.88 13.24 24.33
C PHE A 136 -8.10 13.84 25.72
N THR A 137 -7.10 14.56 26.28
CA THR A 137 -7.30 15.30 27.54
C THR A 137 -8.44 16.31 27.45
N LEU A 138 -8.51 17.11 26.37
CA LEU A 138 -9.60 18.08 26.21
C LEU A 138 -10.97 17.40 26.17
N PHE A 139 -11.09 16.28 25.47
CA PHE A 139 -12.33 15.53 25.39
C PHE A 139 -12.72 14.93 26.74
N VAL A 140 -11.77 14.31 27.44
CA VAL A 140 -12.00 13.73 28.77
C VAL A 140 -12.46 14.80 29.77
N PHE A 141 -11.83 15.99 29.77
CA PHE A 141 -12.21 17.11 30.63
C PHE A 141 -13.59 17.70 30.30
N ASP A 142 -14.02 17.69 29.04
CA ASP A 142 -15.36 18.17 28.65
C ASP A 142 -16.47 17.14 28.98
N THR A 143 -16.11 15.86 29.05
CA THR A 143 -17.04 14.76 29.40
C THR A 143 -17.17 14.45 30.89
N LEU A 144 -16.20 14.86 31.73
CA LEU A 144 -16.17 14.62 33.18
C LEU A 144 -16.69 15.83 33.97
#